data_AF-A0A2E4WF75-F1
#
_entry.id   AF-A0A2E4WF75-F1
#
_cell.length_a   1.000
_cell.length_b   1.000
_cell.length_c   1.000
_cell.angle_alpha   90.00
_cell.angle_beta   90.00
_cell.angle_gamma   90.00
#
_symmetry.space_group_name_H-M   'P 1'
#
loop_
_entity.id
_entity.type
_entity.pdbx_description
1 polymer ?
#
loop_
_entity_poly.entity_id
_entity_poly.type
_entity_poly.pdbx_seq_one_letter_code
_entity_poly.pdbx_strand_id
1 'polypeptide(L)'
;MNKLFYNYELWIAYRYLRARRDDGFISIVSWFSLIGISLGVAALIIVMSVMNGFREELLTRIMGLNGHATLYFDEKNISNNNFENIQNTLFNFSEIKKVSALVESTVMISNNDINRGVILKGISLNDLKSNDLLIENIDIETIKLFGEKNFIILGKRLSTNLGLKQGDSIQLIAPTGTNTPFGKAPSAKKFIFAGTFDVGMYEYDSSVIFMKINDLRQFLGMSENYIDKIEIKYFNPESAEILNSNIEDVLNATQTQDFILIPWMERHKQLSNALEVEKNVMFIILSLIILVAAFNIISSMIMLVRDKQASISILKTIGMSDYSVLKVFMMVGSSIGLLGTITGLFIGVIFSKNINYIKGLLEKISGTNIFEAEIYFLSSLPAKINFSEVLVVAFFSFFITVIATIYPAWRASKLDPVKVLRHV
;
A
#
# COMPACT_ATOMS: atom_id res chain seq x y z
N MET A 1 2.19 49.32 -3.91
CA MET A 1 1.31 48.59 -2.97
C MET A 1 -0.20 48.92 -3.13
N ASN A 2 -0.68 49.52 -4.23
CA ASN A 2 -2.10 49.91 -4.37
C ASN A 2 -2.63 49.75 -5.82
N LYS A 3 -2.87 48.50 -6.25
CA LYS A 3 -3.70 48.20 -7.45
C LYS A 3 -4.73 47.08 -7.23
N LEU A 4 -4.79 46.49 -6.03
CA LEU A 4 -5.76 45.45 -5.64
C LEU A 4 -7.09 46.01 -5.08
N PHE A 5 -7.23 47.34 -4.95
CA PHE A 5 -8.38 48.02 -4.35
C PHE A 5 -9.49 48.44 -5.34
N TYR A 6 -9.46 48.01 -6.61
CA TYR A 6 -10.48 48.40 -7.60
C TYR A 6 -11.77 47.54 -7.56
N ASN A 7 -11.81 46.47 -6.75
CA ASN A 7 -13.03 45.67 -6.54
C ASN A 7 -13.48 45.80 -5.09
N TYR A 8 -14.46 46.68 -4.85
CA TYR A 8 -15.09 46.83 -3.53
C TYR A 8 -15.68 45.51 -3.03
N GLU A 9 -16.03 44.58 -3.93
CA GLU A 9 -16.49 43.23 -3.59
C GLU A 9 -15.40 42.42 -2.86
N LEU A 10 -14.14 42.55 -3.27
CA LEU A 10 -13.02 41.86 -2.62
C LEU A 10 -12.75 42.42 -1.22
N TRP A 11 -12.88 43.74 -1.06
CA TRP A 11 -12.76 44.39 0.24
C TRP A 11 -13.89 43.96 1.19
N ILE A 12 -15.13 43.90 0.71
CA ILE A 12 -16.28 43.39 1.48
C ILE A 12 -16.07 41.92 1.85
N ALA A 13 -15.66 41.08 0.90
CA ALA A 13 -15.39 39.66 1.13
C ALA A 13 -14.31 39.46 2.20
N TYR A 14 -13.18 40.18 2.10
CA TYR A 14 -12.12 40.14 3.12
C TYR A 14 -12.61 40.61 4.49
N ARG A 15 -13.46 41.65 4.54
CA ARG A 15 -14.05 42.12 5.79
C ARG A 15 -15.01 41.11 6.42
N TYR A 16 -15.75 40.35 5.60
CA TYR A 16 -16.61 39.26 6.09
C TYR A 16 -15.80 38.04 6.56
N LEU A 17 -14.61 37.79 5.98
CA LEU A 17 -13.69 36.76 6.43
C LEU A 17 -12.93 37.13 7.72
N ARG A 18 -12.61 38.42 7.90
CA ARG A 18 -11.80 38.89 9.03
C ARG A 18 -12.66 39.04 10.29
N ALA A 19 -12.43 38.14 11.25
CA ALA A 19 -13.02 38.20 12.59
C ALA A 19 -12.72 39.55 13.28
N ARG A 20 -13.77 40.33 13.57
CA ARG A 20 -13.71 41.44 14.55
C ARG A 20 -14.31 40.96 15.87
N ARG A 21 -13.73 41.42 16.98
CA ARG A 21 -14.10 41.06 18.37
C ARG A 21 -15.57 41.32 18.73
N ASP A 22 -16.26 42.21 18.02
CA ASP A 22 -17.65 42.59 18.31
C ASP A 22 -18.71 41.70 17.61
N ASP A 23 -18.31 40.86 16.65
CA ASP A 23 -19.17 40.02 15.79
C ASP A 23 -18.88 38.51 16.02
N GLY A 24 -18.79 38.08 17.28
CA GLY A 24 -18.26 36.76 17.68
C GLY A 24 -18.90 35.54 17.00
N PHE A 25 -20.19 35.60 16.64
CA PHE A 25 -20.90 34.52 15.95
C PHE A 25 -20.38 34.27 14.53
N ILE A 26 -20.09 35.33 13.77
CA ILE A 26 -19.67 35.23 12.35
C ILE A 26 -18.29 34.59 12.23
N SER A 27 -17.38 34.89 13.17
CA SER A 27 -16.07 34.26 13.24
C SER A 27 -16.17 32.75 13.52
N ILE A 28 -17.16 32.32 14.30
CA ILE A 28 -17.34 30.92 14.67
C ILE A 28 -17.71 30.08 13.44
N VAL A 29 -18.62 30.59 12.59
CA VAL A 29 -19.15 29.86 11.43
C VAL A 29 -18.05 29.57 10.40
N SER A 30 -17.27 30.59 10.05
CA SER A 30 -16.14 30.43 9.12
C SER A 30 -15.08 29.48 9.66
N TRP A 31 -14.86 29.45 10.98
CA TRP A 31 -13.97 28.48 11.63
C TRP A 31 -14.51 27.05 11.54
N PHE A 32 -15.81 26.83 11.78
CA PHE A 32 -16.42 25.50 11.64
C PHE A 32 -16.35 24.97 10.20
N SER A 33 -16.58 25.82 9.20
CA SER A 33 -16.39 25.43 7.79
C SER A 33 -14.93 25.10 7.50
N LEU A 34 -14.00 25.95 7.93
CA LEU A 34 -12.58 25.74 7.69
C LEU A 34 -12.10 24.44 8.33
N ILE A 35 -12.46 24.18 9.59
CA ILE A 35 -12.14 22.92 10.29
C ILE A 35 -12.77 21.74 9.55
N GLY A 36 -14.05 21.83 9.16
CA GLY A 36 -14.74 20.74 8.46
C GLY A 36 -14.06 20.35 7.15
N ILE A 37 -13.72 21.35 6.32
CA ILE A 37 -13.01 21.14 5.05
C ILE A 37 -11.60 20.63 5.29
N SER A 38 -10.87 21.25 6.22
CA SER A 38 -9.51 20.87 6.56
C SER A 38 -9.43 19.43 7.06
N LEU A 39 -10.33 19.01 7.94
CA LEU A 39 -10.41 17.64 8.44
C LEU A 39 -10.79 16.66 7.34
N GLY A 40 -11.76 17.00 6.49
CA GLY A 40 -12.14 16.18 5.34
C GLY A 40 -10.96 15.94 4.40
N VAL A 41 -10.28 17.01 3.97
CA VAL A 41 -9.10 16.91 3.08
C VAL A 41 -7.95 16.17 3.75
N ALA A 42 -7.65 16.45 5.03
CA ALA A 42 -6.61 15.74 5.76
C ALA A 42 -6.91 14.24 5.85
N ALA A 43 -8.14 13.86 6.22
CA ALA A 43 -8.56 12.47 6.32
C ALA A 43 -8.43 11.74 4.97
N LEU A 44 -8.83 12.38 3.87
CA LEU A 44 -8.68 11.81 2.53
C LEU A 44 -7.21 11.52 2.19
N ILE A 45 -6.32 12.48 2.43
CA ILE A 45 -4.89 12.31 2.17
C ILE A 45 -4.30 11.20 3.04
N ILE A 46 -4.67 11.13 4.33
CA ILE A 46 -4.16 10.11 5.26
C ILE A 46 -4.59 8.72 4.80
N VAL A 47 -5.89 8.51 4.57
CA VAL A 47 -6.41 7.20 4.17
C VAL A 47 -5.78 6.76 2.84
N MET A 48 -5.75 7.63 1.82
CA MET A 48 -5.12 7.30 0.53
C MET A 48 -3.62 7.00 0.68
N SER A 49 -2.90 7.76 1.52
CA SER A 49 -1.47 7.52 1.73
C SER A 49 -1.19 6.17 2.38
N VAL A 50 -1.97 5.80 3.41
CA VAL A 50 -1.82 4.50 4.09
C VAL A 50 -2.18 3.36 3.14
N MET A 51 -3.27 3.48 2.39
CA MET A 51 -3.71 2.44 1.45
C MET A 51 -2.71 2.25 0.30
N ASN A 52 -2.20 3.33 -0.28
CA ASN A 52 -1.15 3.25 -1.29
C ASN A 52 0.14 2.63 -0.75
N GLY A 53 0.53 3.04 0.47
CA GLY A 53 1.67 2.46 1.16
C GLY A 53 1.49 0.96 1.34
N PHE A 54 0.32 0.53 1.79
CA PHE A 54 0.01 -0.88 2.03
C PHE A 54 0.03 -1.70 0.74
N ARG A 55 -0.63 -1.21 -0.31
CA ARG A 55 -0.64 -1.85 -1.62
C ARG A 55 0.77 -1.98 -2.17
N GLU A 56 1.56 -0.92 -2.14
CA GLU A 56 2.92 -0.95 -2.64
C GLU A 56 3.82 -1.88 -1.83
N GLU A 57 3.76 -1.80 -0.51
CA GLU A 57 4.59 -2.61 0.37
C GLU A 57 4.29 -4.10 0.20
N LEU A 58 3.00 -4.48 0.13
CA LEU A 58 2.60 -5.85 -0.13
C LEU A 58 3.05 -6.33 -1.51
N LEU A 59 2.79 -5.55 -2.56
CA LEU A 59 3.15 -5.94 -3.93
C LEU A 59 4.67 -6.05 -4.10
N THR A 60 5.43 -5.07 -3.60
CA THR A 60 6.90 -5.08 -3.65
C THR A 60 7.48 -6.29 -2.92
N ARG A 61 6.98 -6.63 -1.72
CA ARG A 61 7.47 -7.80 -0.98
C ARG A 61 7.09 -9.11 -1.67
N ILE A 62 5.86 -9.25 -2.17
CA ILE A 62 5.42 -10.46 -2.88
C ILE A 62 6.24 -10.67 -4.17
N MET A 63 6.44 -9.61 -4.96
CA MET A 63 7.24 -9.66 -6.20
C MET A 63 8.75 -9.80 -5.94
N GLY A 64 9.25 -9.27 -4.82
CA GLY A 64 10.65 -9.43 -4.44
C GLY A 64 11.00 -10.88 -4.08
N LEU A 65 10.10 -11.55 -3.35
CA LEU A 65 10.32 -12.91 -2.82
C LEU A 65 10.08 -14.03 -3.84
N ASN A 66 9.33 -13.76 -4.90
CA ASN A 66 8.95 -14.78 -5.90
C ASN A 66 9.29 -14.31 -7.32
N GLY A 67 9.24 -15.24 -8.28
CA GLY A 67 9.22 -14.90 -9.71
C GLY A 67 7.96 -14.14 -10.13
N HIS A 68 8.09 -13.27 -11.13
CA HIS A 68 6.97 -12.59 -11.79
C HIS A 68 6.14 -13.57 -12.64
N ALA A 69 6.72 -14.67 -13.08
CA ALA A 69 5.98 -15.82 -13.57
C ALA A 69 6.60 -17.11 -13.04
N THR A 70 5.83 -18.18 -13.07
CA THR A 70 6.30 -19.50 -12.62
C THR A 70 5.82 -20.58 -13.54
N LEU A 71 6.78 -21.34 -14.04
CA LEU A 71 6.57 -22.49 -14.89
C LEU A 71 6.45 -23.73 -13.99
N TYR A 72 5.27 -24.33 -14.01
CA TYR A 72 4.96 -25.61 -13.38
C TYR A 72 4.99 -26.71 -14.42
N PHE A 73 5.38 -27.91 -14.01
CA PHE A 73 5.47 -29.07 -14.88
C PHE A 73 4.51 -30.13 -14.36
N ASP A 74 3.81 -30.80 -15.27
CA ASP A 74 2.84 -31.83 -14.88
C ASP A 74 3.57 -33.07 -14.32
N GLU A 75 4.71 -33.42 -14.91
CA GLU A 75 5.63 -34.43 -14.38
C GLU A 75 6.77 -33.80 -13.57
N LYS A 76 6.85 -34.14 -12.28
CA LYS A 76 7.86 -33.65 -11.33
C LYS A 76 9.29 -34.19 -11.57
N ASN A 77 9.61 -34.69 -12.76
CA ASN A 77 10.96 -35.17 -13.10
C ASN A 77 11.48 -34.44 -14.34
N ILE A 78 11.88 -33.18 -14.14
CA ILE A 78 12.60 -32.43 -15.17
C ILE A 78 14.08 -32.82 -15.03
N SER A 79 14.68 -33.30 -16.11
CA SER A 79 16.14 -33.49 -16.18
C SER A 79 16.85 -32.13 -16.18
N ASN A 80 18.07 -32.02 -15.62
CA ASN A 80 18.85 -30.77 -15.66
C ASN A 80 19.08 -30.29 -17.09
N ASN A 81 19.21 -31.22 -18.05
CA ASN A 81 19.35 -30.88 -19.48
C ASN A 81 18.11 -30.14 -20.01
N ASN A 82 16.91 -30.43 -19.48
CA ASN A 82 15.71 -29.70 -19.86
C ASN A 82 15.70 -28.30 -19.24
N PHE A 83 16.17 -28.15 -17.99
CA PHE A 83 16.27 -26.83 -17.35
C PHE A 83 17.23 -25.89 -18.11
N GLU A 84 18.43 -26.35 -18.45
CA GLU A 84 19.39 -25.53 -19.20
C GLU A 84 18.84 -25.13 -20.58
N ASN A 85 18.15 -26.05 -21.27
CA ASN A 85 17.49 -25.74 -22.54
C ASN A 85 16.36 -24.71 -22.37
N ILE A 86 15.49 -24.88 -21.36
CA ILE A 86 14.43 -23.91 -21.04
C ILE A 86 15.05 -22.55 -20.72
N GLN A 87 16.07 -22.53 -19.87
CA GLN A 87 16.76 -21.32 -19.45
C GLN A 87 17.37 -20.59 -20.64
N ASN A 88 18.04 -21.29 -21.55
CA ASN A 88 18.61 -20.72 -22.76
C ASN A 88 17.54 -20.17 -23.72
N THR A 89 16.44 -20.89 -23.90
CA THR A 89 15.30 -20.40 -24.70
C THR A 89 14.69 -19.14 -24.10
N LEU A 90 14.52 -19.10 -22.78
CA LEU A 90 14.01 -17.93 -22.07
C LEU A 90 14.97 -16.74 -22.15
N PHE A 91 16.29 -16.96 -22.06
CA PHE A 91 17.25 -15.85 -22.17
C PHE A 91 17.32 -15.20 -23.57
N ASN A 92 16.68 -15.77 -24.59
CA ASN A 92 16.51 -15.09 -25.88
C ASN A 92 15.51 -13.91 -25.80
N PHE A 93 14.66 -13.87 -24.77
CA PHE A 93 13.74 -12.75 -24.53
C PHE A 93 14.46 -11.63 -23.76
N SER A 94 14.55 -10.46 -24.37
CA SER A 94 15.21 -9.27 -23.79
C SER A 94 14.56 -8.77 -22.50
N GLU A 95 13.30 -9.14 -22.28
CA GLU A 95 12.46 -8.73 -21.17
C GLU A 95 12.72 -9.56 -19.90
N ILE A 96 13.40 -10.70 -20.03
CA ILE A 96 13.71 -11.60 -18.91
C ILE A 96 15.00 -11.12 -18.23
N LYS A 97 14.84 -10.66 -16.98
CA LYS A 97 15.95 -10.30 -16.10
C LYS A 97 16.63 -11.55 -15.55
N LYS A 98 15.86 -12.59 -15.20
CA LYS A 98 16.40 -13.80 -14.55
C LYS A 98 15.48 -15.01 -14.65
N VAL A 99 16.10 -16.20 -14.64
CA VAL A 99 15.44 -17.51 -14.55
C VAL A 99 16.10 -18.31 -13.43
N SER A 100 15.31 -18.87 -12.52
CA SER A 100 15.81 -19.61 -11.35
C SER A 100 15.06 -20.93 -11.17
N ALA A 101 15.78 -22.00 -10.89
CA ALA A 101 15.20 -23.27 -10.47
C ALA A 101 14.90 -23.24 -8.98
N LEU A 102 13.74 -23.76 -8.58
CA LEU A 102 13.36 -23.87 -7.18
C LEU A 102 12.86 -25.29 -6.84
N VAL A 103 13.26 -25.76 -5.67
CA VAL A 103 12.70 -26.96 -5.03
C VAL A 103 12.04 -26.50 -3.73
N GLU A 104 10.79 -26.88 -3.50
CA GLU A 104 10.02 -26.51 -2.32
C GLU A 104 9.39 -27.74 -1.67
N SER A 105 9.49 -27.82 -0.35
CA SER A 105 8.84 -28.89 0.41
C SER A 105 8.35 -28.39 1.75
N THR A 106 7.22 -28.93 2.22
CA THR A 106 6.71 -28.68 3.56
C THR A 106 7.32 -29.69 4.52
N VAL A 107 7.99 -29.20 5.55
CA VAL A 107 8.70 -30.02 6.54
C VAL A 107 8.35 -29.56 7.95
N MET A 108 8.65 -30.38 8.94
CA MET A 108 8.61 -29.96 10.34
C MET A 108 10.01 -29.57 10.80
N ILE A 109 10.13 -28.42 11.45
CA ILE A 109 11.30 -28.03 12.22
C ILE A 109 11.08 -28.37 13.69
N SER A 110 12.10 -28.93 14.33
CA SER A 110 12.08 -29.32 15.74
C SER A 110 13.31 -28.79 16.47
N ASN A 111 13.08 -28.08 17.58
CA ASN A 111 14.12 -27.67 18.52
C ASN A 111 13.54 -27.66 19.96
N ASN A 112 14.17 -28.37 20.90
CA ASN A 112 13.78 -28.43 22.32
C ASN A 112 12.25 -28.55 22.55
N ASP A 113 11.63 -29.59 21.99
CA ASP A 113 10.18 -29.89 22.05
C ASP A 113 9.25 -28.90 21.33
N ILE A 114 9.77 -27.82 20.75
CA ILE A 114 9.01 -26.92 19.88
C ILE A 114 9.03 -27.48 18.46
N ASN A 115 7.85 -27.90 17.98
CA ASN A 115 7.64 -28.40 16.62
C ASN A 115 6.78 -27.42 15.82
N ARG A 116 7.21 -27.08 14.60
CA ARG A 116 6.47 -26.19 13.70
C ARG A 116 6.51 -26.74 12.27
N GLY A 117 5.41 -26.61 11.55
CA GLY A 117 5.41 -26.79 10.09
C GLY A 117 6.02 -25.57 9.41
N VAL A 118 6.91 -25.79 8.46
CA VAL A 118 7.64 -24.75 7.73
C VAL A 118 7.79 -25.11 6.26
N ILE A 119 7.95 -24.10 5.42
CA ILE A 119 8.25 -24.25 3.99
C ILE A 119 9.76 -24.17 3.82
N LEU A 120 10.34 -25.26 3.32
CA LEU A 120 11.76 -25.36 3.02
C LEU A 120 11.97 -25.08 1.53
N LYS A 121 12.69 -24.00 1.23
CA LYS A 121 13.02 -23.56 -0.13
C LYS A 121 14.49 -23.87 -0.44
N GLY A 122 14.70 -24.66 -1.48
CA GLY A 122 16.00 -24.99 -2.04
C GLY A 122 16.37 -24.01 -3.14
N ILE A 123 17.37 -23.17 -2.88
CA ILE A 123 17.83 -22.12 -3.81
C ILE A 123 19.35 -22.23 -4.02
N SER A 124 19.86 -21.80 -5.17
CA SER A 124 21.31 -21.71 -5.39
C SER A 124 21.89 -20.47 -4.70
N LEU A 125 23.19 -20.50 -4.36
CA LEU A 125 23.86 -19.32 -3.76
C LEU A 125 23.81 -18.11 -4.71
N ASN A 126 23.95 -18.34 -6.02
CA ASN A 126 23.86 -17.28 -7.02
C ASN A 126 22.45 -16.69 -7.07
N ASP A 127 21.43 -17.55 -7.02
CA ASP A 127 20.04 -17.11 -7.03
C ASP A 127 19.67 -16.32 -5.78
N LEU A 128 20.14 -16.75 -4.60
CA LEU A 128 19.98 -16.02 -3.35
C LEU A 128 20.65 -14.64 -3.43
N LYS A 129 21.90 -14.57 -3.92
CA LYS A 129 22.65 -13.31 -4.03
C LYS A 129 22.06 -12.31 -5.00
N SER A 130 21.41 -12.80 -6.05
CA SER A 130 20.74 -11.96 -7.05
C SER A 130 19.33 -11.52 -6.65
N ASN A 131 18.82 -11.97 -5.50
CA ASN A 131 17.54 -11.52 -5.00
C ASN A 131 17.79 -10.29 -4.11
N ASP A 132 17.54 -9.11 -4.69
CA ASP A 132 17.75 -7.79 -4.06
C ASP A 132 17.09 -7.72 -2.66
N LEU A 133 15.87 -8.24 -2.50
CA LEU A 133 15.17 -8.22 -1.21
C LEU A 133 15.79 -9.15 -0.17
N LEU A 134 16.36 -10.30 -0.57
CA LEU A 134 17.01 -11.21 0.37
C LEU A 134 18.40 -10.72 0.75
N ILE A 135 19.20 -10.25 -0.22
CA ILE A 135 20.59 -9.84 0.04
C ILE A 135 20.66 -8.60 0.93
N GLU A 136 19.70 -7.67 0.82
CA GLU A 136 19.61 -6.49 1.68
C GLU A 136 19.20 -6.81 3.12
N ASN A 137 18.56 -7.97 3.34
CA ASN A 137 17.98 -8.36 4.63
C ASN A 137 18.65 -9.60 5.25
N ILE A 138 19.85 -9.98 4.79
CA ILE A 138 20.66 -11.08 5.33
C ILE A 138 22.09 -10.58 5.59
N ASP A 139 22.63 -10.90 6.77
CA ASP A 139 24.00 -10.54 7.13
C ASP A 139 25.04 -11.25 6.23
N ILE A 140 26.16 -10.56 5.96
CA ILE A 140 27.24 -11.06 5.09
C ILE A 140 27.81 -12.40 5.60
N GLU A 141 27.94 -12.55 6.92
CA GLU A 141 28.41 -13.80 7.54
C GLU A 141 27.45 -14.96 7.28
N THR A 142 26.15 -14.71 7.40
CA THR A 142 25.09 -15.69 7.11
C THR A 142 25.14 -16.15 5.65
N ILE A 143 25.36 -15.24 4.71
CA ILE A 143 25.52 -15.57 3.27
C ILE A 143 26.75 -16.44 3.04
N LYS A 144 27.85 -16.17 3.74
CA LYS A 144 29.07 -16.98 3.66
C LYS A 144 28.83 -18.40 4.17
N LEU A 145 28.20 -18.53 5.35
CA LEU A 145 27.87 -19.83 5.95
C LEU A 145 26.88 -20.63 5.09
N PHE A 146 25.92 -19.98 4.44
CA PHE A 146 25.00 -20.64 3.51
C PHE A 146 25.71 -21.31 2.31
N GLY A 147 26.89 -20.82 1.93
CA GLY A 147 27.74 -21.46 0.92
C GLY A 147 28.20 -22.86 1.33
N GLU A 148 28.31 -23.14 2.63
CA GLU A 148 28.77 -24.40 3.20
C GLU A 148 27.66 -25.47 3.25
N LYS A 149 28.01 -26.75 3.34
CA LYS A 149 27.02 -27.86 3.34
C LYS A 149 26.21 -27.92 4.64
N ASN A 150 24.92 -28.24 4.51
CA ASN A 150 23.96 -28.41 5.62
C ASN A 150 23.71 -27.16 6.47
N PHE A 151 24.03 -25.97 5.95
CA PHE A 151 23.65 -24.71 6.58
C PHE A 151 22.28 -24.26 6.08
N ILE A 152 21.47 -23.72 7.01
CA ILE A 152 20.13 -23.22 6.73
C ILE A 152 19.95 -21.79 7.26
N ILE A 153 19.20 -20.97 6.53
CA ILE A 153 18.81 -19.62 6.94
C ILE A 153 17.33 -19.66 7.29
N LEU A 154 16.95 -19.09 8.42
CA LEU A 154 15.56 -19.03 8.88
C LEU A 154 15.06 -17.59 8.87
N GLY A 155 13.74 -17.40 8.75
CA GLY A 155 13.16 -16.10 9.06
C GLY A 155 13.42 -15.70 10.52
N LYS A 156 13.64 -14.39 10.75
CA LYS A 156 13.99 -13.86 12.08
C LYS A 156 12.99 -14.20 13.17
N ARG A 157 11.69 -14.20 12.84
CA ARG A 157 10.62 -14.54 13.80
C ARG A 157 10.64 -16.03 14.12
N LEU A 158 10.82 -16.88 13.11
CA LEU A 158 10.96 -18.32 13.31
C LEU A 158 12.16 -18.65 14.21
N SER A 159 13.30 -18.02 13.97
CA SER A 159 14.50 -18.16 14.80
C SER A 159 14.27 -17.73 16.25
N THR A 160 13.63 -16.58 16.45
CA THR A 160 13.32 -16.04 17.79
C THR A 160 12.38 -16.97 18.54
N ASN A 161 11.33 -17.47 17.89
CA ASN A 161 10.35 -18.38 18.48
C ASN A 161 10.96 -19.74 18.86
N LEU A 162 12.00 -20.19 18.14
CA LEU A 162 12.73 -21.42 18.43
C LEU A 162 13.91 -21.22 19.39
N GLY A 163 14.20 -19.98 19.79
CA GLY A 163 15.28 -19.64 20.71
C GLY A 163 16.70 -19.93 20.17
N LEU A 164 16.88 -19.81 18.85
CA LEU A 164 18.11 -20.25 18.18
C LEU A 164 19.23 -19.22 18.22
N LYS A 165 20.47 -19.69 18.37
CA LYS A 165 21.72 -18.93 18.22
C LYS A 165 22.50 -19.47 17.02
N GLN A 166 23.15 -18.57 16.28
CA GLN A 166 23.96 -18.94 15.12
C GLN A 166 24.94 -20.07 15.47
N GLY A 167 25.00 -21.11 14.64
CA GLY A 167 25.77 -22.33 14.88
C GLY A 167 24.99 -23.46 15.58
N ASP A 168 23.80 -23.21 16.12
CA ASP A 168 22.96 -24.24 16.71
C ASP A 168 22.56 -25.32 15.69
N SER A 169 22.40 -26.55 16.17
CA SER A 169 21.96 -27.68 15.37
C SER A 169 20.45 -27.88 15.49
N ILE A 170 19.76 -27.92 14.35
CA ILE A 170 18.30 -27.96 14.24
C ILE A 170 17.89 -29.21 13.48
N GLN A 171 16.83 -29.88 13.93
CA GLN A 171 16.30 -31.05 13.23
C GLN A 171 15.17 -30.65 12.26
N LEU A 172 15.30 -31.06 11.00
CA LEU A 172 14.22 -31.01 10.02
C LEU A 172 13.68 -32.42 9.79
N ILE A 173 12.37 -32.54 9.68
CA ILE A 173 11.65 -33.79 9.48
C ILE A 173 10.75 -33.65 8.24
N ALA A 174 11.07 -34.37 7.18
CA ALA A 174 10.27 -34.44 5.96
C ALA A 174 9.33 -35.65 6.03
N PRO A 175 7.99 -35.47 6.01
CA PRO A 175 7.03 -36.57 6.11
C PRO A 175 7.12 -37.57 4.94
N THR A 176 7.40 -37.07 3.72
CA THR A 176 7.53 -37.87 2.50
C THR A 176 8.99 -38.01 2.08
N GLY A 177 9.85 -38.42 3.02
CA GLY A 177 11.29 -38.52 2.85
C GLY A 177 11.72 -39.61 1.86
N THR A 178 12.72 -40.39 2.23
CA THR A 178 13.39 -41.31 1.30
C THR A 178 12.55 -42.51 0.91
N ASN A 179 12.73 -42.98 -0.32
CA ASN A 179 12.16 -44.24 -0.79
C ASN A 179 12.79 -45.42 -0.05
N THR A 180 11.96 -46.28 0.54
CA THR A 180 12.37 -47.55 1.17
C THR A 180 11.64 -48.72 0.50
N PRO A 181 12.10 -49.98 0.64
CA PRO A 181 11.39 -51.15 0.10
C PRO A 181 9.94 -51.31 0.59
N PHE A 182 9.58 -50.65 1.71
CA PHE A 182 8.25 -50.69 2.31
C PHE A 182 7.42 -49.41 2.06
N GLY A 183 7.88 -48.51 1.16
CA GLY A 183 7.22 -47.24 0.84
C GLY A 183 8.06 -46.02 1.21
N LYS A 184 7.47 -44.81 1.17
CA LYS A 184 8.16 -43.57 1.58
C LYS A 184 8.18 -43.47 3.10
N ALA A 185 9.37 -43.39 3.69
CA ALA A 185 9.54 -43.21 5.12
C ALA A 185 9.89 -41.75 5.45
N PRO A 186 9.46 -41.20 6.60
CA PRO A 186 9.87 -39.88 7.04
C PRO A 186 11.40 -39.79 7.16
N SER A 187 11.98 -38.70 6.66
CA SER A 187 13.41 -38.42 6.76
C SER A 187 13.64 -37.35 7.82
N ALA A 188 14.50 -37.62 8.79
CA ALA A 188 14.86 -36.66 9.83
C ALA A 188 16.37 -36.41 9.81
N LYS A 189 16.80 -35.16 9.61
CA LYS A 189 18.21 -34.80 9.51
C LYS A 189 18.49 -33.51 10.27
N LYS A 190 19.68 -33.42 10.86
CA LYS A 190 20.17 -32.22 11.54
C LYS A 190 20.89 -31.30 10.56
N PHE A 191 20.63 -30.01 10.69
CA PHE A 191 21.24 -28.91 9.93
C PHE A 191 21.81 -27.86 10.90
N ILE A 192 22.69 -27.00 10.41
CA ILE A 192 23.34 -25.94 11.20
C ILE A 192 22.70 -24.60 10.86
N PHE A 193 22.36 -23.84 11.90
CA PHE A 193 21.78 -22.51 11.74
C PHE A 193 22.83 -21.49 11.29
N ALA A 194 22.72 -21.00 10.05
CA ALA A 194 23.62 -19.98 9.51
C ALA A 194 23.30 -18.57 10.01
N GLY A 195 22.03 -18.28 10.30
CA GLY A 195 21.55 -16.94 10.64
C GLY A 195 20.17 -16.65 10.06
N THR A 196 19.75 -15.38 10.13
CA THR A 196 18.38 -14.99 9.81
C THR A 196 18.26 -14.13 8.55
N PHE A 197 17.06 -14.13 7.95
CA PHE A 197 16.58 -13.06 7.08
C PHE A 197 15.40 -12.32 7.74
N ASP A 198 15.18 -11.05 7.39
CA ASP A 198 14.01 -10.25 7.83
C ASP A 198 13.42 -9.51 6.63
N VAL A 199 12.48 -10.14 5.92
CA VAL A 199 11.86 -9.57 4.72
C VAL A 199 10.54 -8.89 5.04
N GLY A 200 10.32 -8.53 6.31
CA GLY A 200 9.21 -7.72 6.84
C GLY A 200 7.79 -8.22 6.54
N MET A 201 7.66 -9.46 6.06
CA MET A 201 6.39 -10.17 5.89
C MET A 201 6.26 -11.21 7.00
N TYR A 202 5.21 -11.09 7.82
CA TYR A 202 5.02 -11.96 8.99
C TYR A 202 5.08 -13.44 8.63
N GLU A 203 4.32 -13.88 7.63
CA GLU A 203 4.24 -15.29 7.24
C GLU A 203 5.59 -15.81 6.75
N TYR A 204 6.31 -15.01 5.96
CA TYR A 204 7.60 -15.40 5.40
C TYR A 204 8.68 -15.51 6.48
N ASP A 205 8.75 -14.50 7.36
CA ASP A 205 9.72 -14.45 8.47
C ASP A 205 9.43 -15.49 9.58
N SER A 206 8.21 -16.06 9.60
CA SER A 206 7.76 -17.01 10.62
C SER A 206 7.69 -18.46 10.13
N SER A 207 7.71 -18.71 8.82
CA SER A 207 7.47 -20.06 8.28
C SER A 207 8.39 -20.51 7.15
N VAL A 208 9.28 -19.66 6.62
CA VAL A 208 10.18 -20.02 5.51
C VAL A 208 11.61 -20.28 5.99
N ILE A 209 12.22 -21.34 5.45
CA ILE A 209 13.62 -21.69 5.62
C ILE A 209 14.26 -21.80 4.24
N PHE A 210 15.44 -21.20 4.07
CA PHE A 210 16.27 -21.40 2.89
C PHE A 210 17.39 -22.39 3.15
N MET A 211 17.63 -23.26 2.18
CA MET A 211 18.81 -24.12 2.14
C MET A 211 19.32 -24.24 0.70
N LYS A 212 20.53 -24.76 0.52
CA LYS A 212 21.03 -25.02 -0.84
C LYS A 212 20.16 -26.05 -1.54
N ILE A 213 19.83 -25.79 -2.80
CA ILE A 213 18.99 -26.67 -3.62
C ILE A 213 19.49 -28.13 -3.63
N ASN A 214 20.80 -28.34 -3.71
CA ASN A 214 21.41 -29.68 -3.67
C ASN A 214 21.26 -30.37 -2.32
N ASP A 215 21.40 -29.61 -1.22
CA ASP A 215 21.23 -30.16 0.14
C ASP A 215 19.76 -30.54 0.38
N LEU A 216 18.80 -29.78 -0.19
CA LEU A 216 17.37 -30.09 -0.14
C LEU A 216 17.03 -31.37 -0.91
N ARG A 217 17.50 -31.49 -2.16
CA ARG A 217 17.31 -32.68 -2.99
C ARG A 217 17.82 -33.94 -2.29
N GLN A 218 19.03 -33.87 -1.73
CA GLN A 218 19.62 -34.97 -0.98
C GLN A 218 18.79 -35.31 0.27
N PHE A 219 18.31 -34.31 1.01
CA PHE A 219 17.51 -34.50 2.22
C PHE A 219 16.16 -35.20 1.92
N LEU A 220 15.53 -34.87 0.80
CA LEU A 220 14.26 -35.45 0.36
C LEU A 220 14.42 -36.76 -0.43
N GLY A 221 15.65 -37.19 -0.72
CA GLY A 221 15.91 -38.37 -1.55
C GLY A 221 15.47 -38.19 -3.01
N MET A 222 15.50 -36.95 -3.50
CA MET A 222 15.20 -36.61 -4.89
C MET A 222 16.44 -36.78 -5.78
N SER A 223 16.23 -36.90 -7.09
CA SER A 223 17.33 -36.92 -8.05
C SER A 223 18.10 -35.60 -8.02
N GLU A 224 19.38 -35.62 -8.41
CA GLU A 224 20.22 -34.41 -8.46
C GLU A 224 19.65 -33.33 -9.39
N ASN A 225 18.77 -33.72 -10.30
CA ASN A 225 18.20 -32.87 -11.34
C ASN A 225 16.76 -32.41 -11.04
N TYR A 226 16.15 -32.92 -9.98
CA TYR A 226 14.75 -32.64 -9.66
C TYR A 226 14.50 -31.14 -9.44
N ILE A 227 13.49 -30.58 -10.11
CA ILE A 227 13.05 -29.19 -9.96
C ILE A 227 11.53 -29.20 -9.82
N ASP A 228 11.00 -28.50 -8.81
CA ASP A 228 9.55 -28.40 -8.64
C ASP A 228 8.94 -27.36 -9.60
N LYS A 229 9.64 -26.23 -9.76
CA LYS A 229 9.18 -25.12 -10.59
C LYS A 229 10.33 -24.22 -11.02
N ILE A 230 10.14 -23.50 -12.12
CA ILE A 230 11.06 -22.47 -12.59
C ILE A 230 10.42 -21.11 -12.37
N GLU A 231 11.13 -20.21 -11.72
CA GLU A 231 10.71 -18.82 -11.52
C GLU A 231 11.38 -17.90 -12.54
N ILE A 232 10.56 -17.06 -13.18
CA ILE A 232 11.00 -16.08 -14.17
C ILE A 232 10.81 -14.69 -13.57
N LYS A 233 11.86 -13.87 -13.60
CA LYS A 233 11.79 -12.44 -13.26
C LYS A 233 11.97 -11.61 -14.52
N TYR A 234 10.96 -10.80 -14.82
CA TYR A 234 11.00 -9.75 -15.84
C TYR A 234 11.66 -8.45 -15.35
N PHE A 235 12.13 -7.62 -16.28
CA PHE A 235 12.51 -6.23 -15.96
C PHE A 235 11.30 -5.40 -15.51
N ASN A 236 10.14 -5.62 -16.13
CA ASN A 236 8.87 -5.03 -15.71
C ASN A 236 7.92 -6.13 -15.20
N PRO A 237 7.68 -6.22 -13.87
CA PRO A 237 6.76 -7.20 -13.29
C PRO A 237 5.31 -7.06 -13.78
N GLU A 238 4.87 -5.86 -14.14
CA GLU A 238 3.48 -5.58 -14.54
C GLU A 238 3.18 -6.12 -15.94
N SER A 239 4.20 -6.30 -16.77
CA SER A 239 4.07 -6.85 -18.13
C SER A 239 3.99 -8.37 -18.16
N ALA A 240 4.10 -9.04 -17.02
CA ALA A 240 4.17 -10.51 -16.93
C ALA A 240 3.01 -11.21 -17.66
N GLU A 241 1.78 -10.69 -17.53
CA GLU A 241 0.60 -11.31 -18.14
C GLU A 241 0.65 -11.30 -19.67
N ILE A 242 1.10 -10.19 -20.27
CA ILE A 242 1.22 -10.03 -21.74
C ILE A 242 2.44 -10.81 -22.27
N LEU A 243 3.55 -10.81 -21.52
CA LEU A 243 4.77 -11.49 -21.93
C LEU A 243 4.64 -13.01 -21.86
N ASN A 244 3.89 -13.51 -20.88
CA ASN A 244 3.69 -14.95 -20.69
C ASN A 244 3.06 -15.63 -21.92
N SER A 245 2.08 -15.01 -22.59
CA SER A 245 1.46 -15.62 -23.78
C SER A 245 2.48 -15.88 -24.89
N ASN A 246 3.38 -14.92 -25.13
CA ASN A 246 4.43 -15.06 -26.15
C ASN A 246 5.47 -16.12 -25.74
N ILE A 247 5.78 -16.21 -24.44
CA ILE A 247 6.71 -17.21 -23.91
C ILE A 247 6.10 -18.61 -24.01
N GLU A 248 4.81 -18.77 -23.68
CA GLU A 248 4.07 -20.02 -23.81
C GLU A 248 4.11 -20.53 -25.25
N ASP A 249 3.83 -19.68 -26.24
CA ASP A 249 3.87 -20.07 -27.66
C ASP A 249 5.25 -20.60 -28.08
N VAL A 250 6.33 -19.95 -27.66
CA VAL A 250 7.71 -20.37 -27.98
C VAL A 250 8.10 -21.64 -27.22
N LEU A 251 7.73 -21.76 -25.96
CA LEU A 251 8.00 -22.95 -25.18
C LEU A 251 7.20 -24.15 -25.72
N ASN A 252 5.94 -23.98 -26.10
CA ASN A 252 5.12 -25.02 -26.73
C ASN A 252 5.71 -25.49 -28.08
N ALA A 253 6.38 -24.60 -28.81
CA ALA A 253 7.04 -24.94 -30.07
C ALA A 253 8.39 -25.66 -29.90
N THR A 254 9.03 -25.55 -28.73
CA THR A 254 10.41 -26.02 -28.49
C THR A 254 10.53 -27.13 -27.44
N GLN A 255 9.53 -27.29 -26.58
CA GLN A 255 9.49 -28.25 -25.47
C GLN A 255 8.55 -29.42 -25.80
N THR A 256 8.91 -30.61 -25.34
CA THR A 256 8.07 -31.82 -25.46
C THR A 256 7.29 -32.15 -24.18
N GLN A 257 7.50 -31.39 -23.11
CA GLN A 257 6.87 -31.60 -21.81
C GLN A 257 5.70 -30.65 -21.61
N ASP A 258 4.60 -31.15 -21.07
CA ASP A 258 3.46 -30.32 -20.67
C ASP A 258 3.86 -29.43 -19.49
N PHE A 259 3.63 -28.14 -19.65
CA PHE A 259 3.91 -27.13 -18.64
C PHE A 259 2.73 -26.16 -18.52
N ILE A 260 2.67 -25.46 -17.39
CA ILE A 260 1.74 -24.36 -17.17
C ILE A 260 2.55 -23.17 -16.68
N LEU A 261 2.51 -22.08 -17.42
CA LEU A 261 3.13 -20.82 -17.03
C LEU A 261 2.09 -19.94 -16.35
N ILE A 262 2.27 -19.71 -15.05
CA ILE A 262 1.32 -18.92 -14.26
C ILE A 262 1.97 -17.58 -13.87
N PRO A 263 1.41 -16.42 -14.26
CA PRO A 263 1.89 -15.13 -13.80
C PRO A 263 1.64 -14.95 -12.30
N TRP A 264 2.46 -14.12 -11.64
CA TRP A 264 2.36 -13.88 -10.21
C TRP A 264 0.98 -13.36 -9.78
N MET A 265 0.35 -12.56 -10.63
CA MET A 265 -0.94 -11.93 -10.34
C MET A 265 -2.10 -12.94 -10.39
N GLU A 266 -1.98 -14.00 -11.18
CA GLU A 266 -2.95 -15.10 -11.20
C GLU A 266 -2.77 -16.04 -10.00
N ARG A 267 -1.52 -16.33 -9.60
CA ARG A 267 -1.23 -17.08 -8.36
C ARG A 267 -1.83 -16.41 -7.12
N HIS A 268 -1.93 -15.09 -7.15
CA HIS A 268 -2.51 -14.28 -6.09
C HIS A 268 -3.78 -13.56 -6.57
N LYS A 269 -4.63 -14.24 -7.36
CA LYS A 269 -5.86 -13.65 -7.89
C LYS A 269 -6.78 -13.09 -6.80
N GLN A 270 -6.83 -13.72 -5.62
CA GLN A 270 -7.57 -13.20 -4.46
C GLN A 270 -7.03 -11.84 -4.00
N LEU A 271 -5.70 -11.67 -3.99
CA LEU A 271 -5.07 -10.40 -3.65
C LEU A 271 -5.34 -9.36 -4.74
N SER A 272 -5.17 -9.72 -6.01
CA SER A 272 -5.45 -8.81 -7.14
C SER A 272 -6.90 -8.31 -7.12
N ASN A 273 -7.85 -9.23 -6.96
CA ASN A 273 -9.28 -8.90 -6.84
C ASN A 273 -9.54 -8.04 -5.59
N ALA A 274 -8.89 -8.31 -4.46
CA ALA A 274 -9.02 -7.49 -3.26
C ALA A 274 -8.51 -6.06 -3.50
N LEU A 275 -7.39 -5.89 -4.22
CA LEU A 275 -6.87 -4.57 -4.60
C LEU A 275 -7.80 -3.82 -5.57
N GLU A 276 -8.55 -4.52 -6.41
CA GLU A 276 -9.56 -3.89 -7.28
C GLU A 276 -10.80 -3.47 -6.49
N VAL A 277 -11.32 -4.35 -5.63
CA VAL A 277 -12.43 -4.04 -4.72
C VAL A 277 -12.08 -2.88 -3.81
N GLU A 278 -10.84 -2.82 -3.31
CA GLU A 278 -10.31 -1.74 -2.48
C GLU A 278 -10.45 -0.38 -3.16
N LYS A 279 -10.02 -0.24 -4.42
CA LYS A 279 -10.18 1.01 -5.19
C LYS A 279 -11.65 1.45 -5.29
N ASN A 280 -12.56 0.50 -5.53
CA ASN A 280 -13.99 0.79 -5.63
C ASN A 280 -14.58 1.25 -4.28
N VAL A 281 -14.21 0.58 -3.19
CA VAL A 281 -14.63 0.98 -1.83
C VAL A 281 -14.05 2.34 -1.46
N MET A 282 -12.79 2.62 -1.82
CA MET A 282 -12.15 3.92 -1.61
C MET A 282 -12.87 5.04 -2.35
N PHE A 283 -13.32 4.81 -3.59
CA PHE A 283 -14.14 5.78 -4.33
C PHE A 283 -15.46 6.12 -3.60
N ILE A 284 -16.14 5.11 -3.03
CA ILE A 284 -17.38 5.30 -2.27
C ILE A 284 -17.12 6.11 -0.99
N ILE A 285 -16.10 5.73 -0.21
CA ILE A 285 -15.74 6.43 1.03
C ILE A 285 -15.34 7.89 0.73
N LEU A 286 -14.51 8.10 -0.30
CA LEU A 286 -14.11 9.43 -0.77
C LEU A 286 -15.33 10.28 -1.13
N SER A 287 -16.26 9.72 -1.90
CA SER A 287 -17.49 10.39 -2.31
C SER A 287 -18.35 10.80 -1.11
N LEU A 288 -18.45 9.94 -0.10
CA LEU A 288 -19.22 10.22 1.12
C LEU A 288 -18.57 11.34 1.97
N ILE A 289 -17.24 11.30 2.14
CA ILE A 289 -16.50 12.35 2.87
C ILE A 289 -16.66 13.71 2.18
N ILE A 290 -16.54 13.72 0.85
CA ILE A 290 -16.74 14.93 0.03
C ILE A 290 -18.17 15.46 0.17
N LEU A 291 -19.17 14.58 0.14
CA LEU A 291 -20.58 14.95 0.28
C LEU A 291 -20.87 15.56 1.66
N VAL A 292 -20.34 14.97 2.72
CA VAL A 292 -20.44 15.53 4.09
C VAL A 292 -19.78 16.90 4.18
N ALA A 293 -18.60 17.08 3.58
CA ALA A 293 -17.90 18.36 3.54
C ALA A 293 -18.70 19.42 2.77
N ALA A 294 -19.30 19.06 1.62
CA ALA A 294 -20.14 19.96 0.84
C ALA A 294 -21.37 20.43 1.63
N PHE A 295 -22.05 19.53 2.35
CA PHE A 295 -23.18 19.91 3.21
C PHE A 295 -22.79 20.84 4.36
N ASN A 296 -21.59 20.65 4.93
CA ASN A 296 -21.06 21.54 5.96
C ASN A 296 -20.89 22.96 5.39
N ILE A 297 -20.31 23.10 4.20
CA ILE A 297 -20.15 24.39 3.52
C ILE A 297 -21.49 25.04 3.23
N ILE A 298 -22.44 24.30 2.64
CA ILE A 298 -23.78 24.82 2.33
C ILE A 298 -24.43 25.38 3.60
N SER A 299 -24.46 24.58 4.67
CA SER A 299 -25.11 24.96 5.93
C SER A 299 -24.44 26.19 6.55
N SER A 300 -23.11 26.21 6.58
CA SER A 300 -22.35 27.31 7.14
C SER A 300 -22.48 28.60 6.32
N MET A 301 -22.46 28.51 4.99
CA MET A 301 -22.66 29.67 4.12
C MET A 301 -24.09 30.21 4.20
N ILE A 302 -25.11 29.36 4.33
CA ILE A 302 -26.49 29.81 4.57
C ILE A 302 -26.56 30.58 5.90
N MET A 303 -25.91 30.08 6.94
CA MET A 303 -25.86 30.74 8.23
C MET A 303 -25.15 32.09 8.15
N LEU A 304 -24.01 32.17 7.47
CA LEU A 304 -23.29 33.42 7.24
C LEU A 304 -24.14 34.46 6.49
N VAL A 305 -24.86 34.02 5.45
CA VAL A 305 -25.80 34.87 4.71
C VAL A 305 -26.89 35.38 5.64
N ARG A 306 -27.47 34.51 6.49
CA ARG A 306 -28.50 34.88 7.45
C ARG A 306 -28.03 35.96 8.41
N ASP A 307 -26.85 35.79 8.99
CA ASP A 307 -26.28 36.74 9.95
C ASP A 307 -25.94 38.10 9.30
N LYS A 308 -25.63 38.11 8.00
CA LYS A 308 -25.35 39.34 7.24
C LYS A 308 -26.54 39.89 6.45
N GLN A 309 -27.77 39.37 6.64
CA GLN A 309 -28.97 39.83 5.93
C GLN A 309 -29.18 41.35 6.04
N ALA A 310 -29.08 41.92 7.25
CA ALA A 310 -29.24 43.36 7.45
C ALA A 310 -28.19 44.18 6.68
N SER A 311 -26.92 43.77 6.74
CA SER A 311 -25.82 44.43 6.02
C SER A 311 -25.97 44.33 4.50
N ILE A 312 -26.41 43.17 3.99
CA ILE A 312 -26.70 42.97 2.56
C ILE A 312 -27.82 43.91 2.13
N SER A 313 -28.91 44.00 2.91
CA SER A 313 -30.04 44.87 2.59
C SER A 313 -29.65 46.35 2.57
N ILE A 314 -28.85 46.82 3.52
CA ILE A 314 -28.33 48.19 3.52
C ILE A 314 -27.52 48.46 2.25
N LEU A 315 -26.59 47.56 1.89
CA LEU A 315 -25.78 47.71 0.68
C LEU A 315 -26.63 47.72 -0.59
N LYS A 316 -27.67 46.87 -0.67
CA LYS A 316 -28.62 46.87 -1.79
C LYS A 316 -29.43 48.15 -1.87
N THR A 317 -29.86 48.73 -0.74
CA THR A 317 -30.57 50.02 -0.74
C THR A 317 -29.69 51.19 -1.18
N ILE A 318 -28.37 51.10 -0.96
CA ILE A 318 -27.39 52.11 -1.40
C ILE A 318 -26.99 51.89 -2.88
N GLY A 319 -27.46 50.83 -3.54
CA GLY A 319 -27.28 50.58 -4.98
C GLY A 319 -26.41 49.38 -5.34
N MET A 320 -26.06 48.50 -4.41
CA MET A 320 -25.32 47.27 -4.71
C MET A 320 -26.17 46.29 -5.53
N SER A 321 -25.65 45.87 -6.69
CA SER A 321 -26.35 44.93 -7.58
C SER A 321 -26.40 43.50 -7.02
N ASP A 322 -27.41 42.72 -7.41
CA ASP A 322 -27.52 41.29 -7.08
C ASP A 322 -26.27 40.51 -7.51
N TYR A 323 -25.71 40.84 -8.68
CA TYR A 323 -24.48 40.23 -9.18
C TYR A 323 -23.28 40.53 -8.27
N SER A 324 -23.17 41.76 -7.77
CA SER A 324 -22.13 42.13 -6.80
C SER A 324 -22.28 41.34 -5.50
N VAL A 325 -23.51 41.13 -5.01
CA VAL A 325 -23.76 40.34 -3.79
C VAL A 325 -23.37 38.88 -4.01
N LEU A 326 -23.78 38.30 -5.14
CA LEU A 326 -23.38 36.94 -5.54
C LEU A 326 -21.85 36.81 -5.54
N LYS A 327 -21.13 37.74 -6.18
CA LYS A 327 -19.67 37.74 -6.30
C LYS A 327 -18.98 37.83 -4.94
N VAL A 328 -19.47 38.66 -4.01
CA VAL A 328 -18.95 38.74 -2.64
C VAL A 328 -19.05 37.38 -1.94
N PHE A 329 -20.23 36.76 -1.93
CA PHE A 329 -20.41 35.48 -1.23
C PHE A 329 -19.70 34.31 -1.91
N MET A 330 -19.59 34.33 -3.25
CA MET A 330 -18.73 33.41 -3.99
C MET A 330 -17.25 33.56 -3.60
N MET A 331 -16.74 34.78 -3.47
CA MET A 331 -15.36 35.03 -3.03
C MET A 331 -15.12 34.56 -1.59
N VAL A 332 -16.09 34.78 -0.68
CA VAL A 332 -16.01 34.34 0.71
C VAL A 332 -15.95 32.81 0.79
N GLY A 333 -16.92 32.10 0.20
CA GLY A 333 -16.95 30.63 0.26
C GLY A 333 -15.76 30.00 -0.46
N SER A 334 -15.33 30.56 -1.59
CA SER A 334 -14.12 30.11 -2.30
C SER A 334 -12.86 30.32 -1.47
N SER A 335 -12.74 31.43 -0.73
CA SER A 335 -11.58 31.68 0.13
C SER A 335 -11.54 30.72 1.33
N ILE A 336 -12.70 30.44 1.95
CA ILE A 336 -12.82 29.45 3.03
C ILE A 336 -12.44 28.07 2.49
N GLY A 337 -12.95 27.70 1.32
CA GLY A 337 -12.58 26.46 0.62
C GLY A 337 -11.09 26.35 0.38
N LEU A 338 -10.49 27.37 -0.20
CA LEU A 338 -9.06 27.37 -0.49
C LEU A 338 -8.22 27.24 0.78
N LEU A 339 -8.52 28.02 1.82
CA LEU A 339 -7.80 27.95 3.09
C LEU A 339 -8.00 26.61 3.79
N GLY A 340 -9.23 26.08 3.79
CA GLY A 340 -9.56 24.76 4.33
C GLY A 340 -8.81 23.64 3.59
N THR A 341 -8.78 23.68 2.26
CA THR A 341 -8.03 22.72 1.45
C THR A 341 -6.53 22.83 1.70
N ILE A 342 -5.94 24.03 1.75
CA ILE A 342 -4.50 24.22 2.02
C ILE A 342 -4.13 23.73 3.43
N THR A 343 -4.93 24.08 4.43
CA THR A 343 -4.69 23.62 5.82
C THR A 343 -4.85 22.12 5.95
N GLY A 344 -5.88 21.54 5.32
CA GLY A 344 -6.10 20.10 5.27
C GLY A 344 -4.98 19.35 4.54
N LEU A 345 -4.48 19.90 3.43
CA LEU A 345 -3.32 19.37 2.70
C LEU A 345 -2.08 19.32 3.60
N PHE A 346 -1.79 20.42 4.29
CA PHE A 346 -0.64 20.51 5.17
C PHE A 346 -0.73 19.51 6.33
N ILE A 347 -1.90 19.46 7.00
CA ILE A 347 -2.15 18.52 8.10
C ILE A 347 -2.06 17.08 7.59
N GLY A 348 -2.73 16.75 6.48
CA GLY A 348 -2.75 15.39 5.92
C GLY A 348 -1.35 14.91 5.54
N VAL A 349 -0.57 15.74 4.84
CA VAL A 349 0.81 15.38 4.43
C VAL A 349 1.72 15.21 5.65
N ILE A 350 1.65 16.11 6.63
CA ILE A 350 2.47 16.01 7.85
C ILE A 350 2.09 14.75 8.65
N PHE A 351 0.79 14.49 8.79
CA PHE A 351 0.29 13.32 9.49
C PHE A 351 0.74 12.03 8.82
N SER A 352 0.57 11.91 7.49
CA SER A 352 1.01 10.75 6.71
C SER A 352 2.51 10.50 6.82
N LYS A 353 3.35 11.55 6.78
CA LYS A 353 4.81 11.40 6.95
C LYS A 353 5.20 10.91 8.35
N ASN A 354 4.43 11.27 9.37
CA ASN A 354 4.73 10.95 10.77
C ASN A 354 3.88 9.80 11.32
N ILE A 355 3.24 9.03 10.44
CA ILE A 355 2.23 8.05 10.85
C ILE A 355 2.76 7.00 11.83
N ASN A 356 4.00 6.52 11.64
CA ASN A 356 4.62 5.54 12.52
C ASN A 356 4.97 6.12 13.91
N TYR A 357 5.34 7.41 13.97
CA TYR A 357 5.56 8.10 15.24
C TYR A 357 4.24 8.30 15.99
N ILE A 358 3.19 8.70 15.27
CA ILE A 358 1.83 8.87 15.83
C ILE A 358 1.30 7.53 16.35
N LYS A 359 1.46 6.44 15.58
CA LYS A 359 1.18 5.07 16.01
C LYS A 359 1.88 4.77 17.34
N GLY A 360 3.20 4.93 17.41
CA GLY A 360 3.96 4.62 18.63
C GLY A 360 3.57 5.47 19.84
N LEU A 361 3.11 6.71 19.63
CA LEU A 361 2.56 7.55 20.70
C LEU A 361 1.20 7.02 21.18
N LEU A 362 0.31 6.65 20.26
CA LEU A 362 -1.00 6.08 20.61
C LEU A 362 -0.86 4.73 21.33
N GLU A 363 0.08 3.88 20.92
CA GLU A 363 0.36 2.59 21.59
C GLU A 363 0.83 2.80 23.04
N LYS A 364 1.69 3.80 23.27
CA LYS A 364 2.12 4.16 24.63
C LYS A 364 0.98 4.64 25.52
N ILE A 365 0.00 5.37 24.95
CA ILE A 365 -1.15 5.88 25.71
C ILE A 365 -2.17 4.78 25.95
N SER A 366 -2.46 3.96 24.94
CA SER A 366 -3.48 2.90 24.99
C SER A 366 -3.00 1.66 25.75
N GLY A 367 -1.68 1.45 25.84
CA GLY A 367 -1.10 0.24 26.43
C GLY A 367 -1.31 -1.02 25.58
N THR A 368 -1.78 -0.87 24.34
CA THR A 368 -2.07 -1.95 23.40
C THR A 368 -1.30 -1.74 22.10
N ASN A 369 -0.98 -2.85 21.42
CA ASN A 369 -0.37 -2.81 20.10
C ASN A 369 -1.47 -2.50 19.08
N ILE A 370 -1.42 -1.34 18.43
CA ILE A 370 -2.51 -0.86 17.55
C ILE A 370 -2.38 -1.50 16.16
N PHE A 371 -1.19 -1.97 15.81
CA PHE A 371 -0.93 -2.60 14.52
C PHE A 371 -0.09 -3.86 14.69
N GLU A 372 -0.79 -4.98 14.86
CA GLU A 372 -0.19 -6.30 14.99
C GLU A 372 0.23 -6.84 13.63
N ALA A 373 1.53 -7.09 13.47
CA ALA A 373 2.09 -7.60 12.22
C ALA A 373 1.52 -8.97 11.80
N GLU A 374 0.97 -9.74 12.74
CA GLU A 374 0.29 -11.01 12.46
C GLU A 374 -1.03 -10.82 11.70
N ILE A 375 -1.80 -9.78 12.06
CA ILE A 375 -3.08 -9.46 11.43
C ILE A 375 -2.86 -8.76 10.08
N TYR A 376 -1.90 -7.84 10.04
CA TYR A 376 -1.68 -6.96 8.88
C TYR A 376 -0.56 -7.43 7.95
N PHE A 377 0.06 -8.59 8.23
CA PHE A 377 1.18 -9.19 7.50
C PHE A 377 2.48 -8.38 7.42
N LEU A 378 2.47 -7.09 7.77
CA LEU A 378 3.60 -6.16 7.67
C LEU A 378 4.13 -5.73 9.05
N SER A 379 5.43 -5.54 9.14
CA SER A 379 6.11 -5.15 10.40
C SER A 379 5.94 -3.67 10.80
N SER A 380 5.59 -2.80 9.85
CA SER A 380 5.39 -1.37 10.09
C SER A 380 4.14 -0.88 9.36
N LEU A 381 3.58 0.27 9.76
CA LEU A 381 2.45 0.85 9.05
C LEU A 381 3.00 1.63 7.84
N PRO A 382 2.76 1.18 6.62
CA PRO A 382 3.26 1.86 5.44
C PRO A 382 2.37 3.08 5.13
N ALA A 383 2.99 4.17 4.70
CA ALA A 383 2.27 5.31 4.15
C ALA A 383 3.09 5.94 3.03
N LYS A 384 2.54 5.90 1.81
CA LYS A 384 3.15 6.50 0.64
C LYS A 384 2.27 7.61 0.08
N ILE A 385 2.82 8.82 0.09
CA ILE A 385 2.15 9.99 -0.43
C ILE A 385 2.33 10.04 -1.95
N ASN A 386 1.25 9.85 -2.69
CA ASN A 386 1.22 10.07 -4.13
C ASN A 386 0.86 11.53 -4.42
N PHE A 387 1.80 12.31 -4.93
CA PHE A 387 1.60 13.74 -5.19
C PHE A 387 0.48 14.01 -6.20
N SER A 388 0.33 13.16 -7.21
CA SER A 388 -0.74 13.28 -8.21
C SER A 388 -2.12 13.14 -7.56
N GLU A 389 -2.27 12.18 -6.66
CA GLU A 389 -3.53 11.99 -5.92
C GLU A 389 -3.81 13.13 -4.95
N VAL A 390 -2.79 13.63 -4.26
CA VAL A 390 -2.91 14.81 -3.39
C VAL A 390 -3.40 16.02 -4.18
N LEU A 391 -2.86 16.25 -5.39
CA LEU A 391 -3.32 17.33 -6.27
C LEU A 391 -4.76 17.12 -6.75
N VAL A 392 -5.13 15.89 -7.09
CA VAL A 392 -6.51 15.54 -7.47
C VAL A 392 -7.46 15.83 -6.31
N VAL A 393 -7.15 15.38 -5.09
CA VAL A 393 -7.95 15.67 -3.89
C VAL A 393 -8.06 17.17 -3.64
N ALA A 394 -6.95 17.91 -3.74
CA ALA A 394 -6.94 19.36 -3.59
C ALA A 394 -7.87 20.05 -4.60
N PHE A 395 -7.76 19.68 -5.87
CA PHE A 395 -8.56 20.24 -6.96
C PHE A 395 -10.05 19.93 -6.76
N PHE A 396 -10.43 18.68 -6.54
CA PHE A 396 -11.82 18.29 -6.38
C PHE A 396 -12.44 18.85 -5.10
N SER A 397 -11.70 18.87 -3.98
CA SER A 397 -12.16 19.49 -2.73
C SER A 397 -12.47 20.98 -2.91
N PHE A 398 -11.54 21.72 -3.53
CA PHE A 398 -11.74 23.13 -3.82
C PHE A 398 -12.91 23.34 -4.79
N PHE A 399 -12.95 22.58 -5.89
CA PHE A 399 -13.99 22.68 -6.92
C PHE A 399 -15.39 22.43 -6.35
N ILE A 400 -15.54 21.39 -5.53
CA ILE A 400 -16.82 21.07 -4.89
C ILE A 400 -17.21 22.13 -3.86
N THR A 401 -16.24 22.73 -3.17
CA THR A 401 -16.50 23.85 -2.27
C THR A 401 -17.02 25.08 -3.02
N VAL A 402 -16.45 25.37 -4.19
CA VAL A 402 -16.93 26.45 -5.06
C VAL A 402 -18.36 26.17 -5.51
N ILE A 403 -18.66 24.95 -5.95
CA ILE A 403 -20.03 24.54 -6.36
C ILE A 403 -21.01 24.65 -5.19
N ALA A 404 -20.65 24.13 -4.02
CA ALA A 404 -21.45 24.18 -2.80
C ALA A 404 -21.78 25.63 -2.38
N THR A 405 -20.89 26.57 -2.70
CA THR A 405 -21.07 28.00 -2.40
C THR A 405 -22.08 28.70 -3.32
N ILE A 406 -22.31 28.18 -4.54
CA ILE A 406 -23.18 28.83 -5.54
C ILE A 406 -24.61 29.00 -5.01
N TYR A 407 -25.20 27.96 -4.43
CA TYR A 407 -26.58 28.00 -3.97
C TYR A 407 -26.80 29.05 -2.85
N PRO A 408 -26.02 29.06 -1.76
CA PRO A 408 -26.12 30.11 -0.73
C PRO A 408 -25.85 31.52 -1.26
N ALA A 409 -24.85 31.69 -2.13
CA ALA A 409 -24.52 32.99 -2.71
C ALA A 409 -25.66 33.55 -3.57
N TRP A 410 -26.29 32.70 -4.38
CA TRP A 410 -27.44 33.07 -5.20
C TRP A 410 -28.67 33.40 -4.35
N ARG A 411 -28.87 32.67 -3.25
CA ARG A 411 -29.93 32.98 -2.30
C ARG A 411 -29.69 34.34 -1.62
N ALA A 412 -28.45 34.68 -1.31
CA ALA A 412 -28.06 35.97 -0.75
C ALA A 412 -28.33 37.13 -1.71
N SER A 413 -28.03 36.97 -3.01
CA SER A 413 -28.26 38.02 -4.00
C SER A 413 -29.75 38.34 -4.17
N LYS A 414 -30.63 37.36 -3.99
CA LYS A 414 -32.09 37.51 -4.12
C LYS A 414 -32.82 38.02 -2.87
N LEU A 415 -32.10 38.48 -1.84
CA LEU A 415 -32.73 39.07 -0.66
C LEU A 415 -33.48 40.36 -1.01
N ASP A 416 -34.71 40.49 -0.51
CA ASP A 416 -35.55 41.69 -0.63
C ASP A 416 -35.23 42.65 0.53
N PRO A 417 -34.62 43.82 0.25
CA PRO A 417 -34.21 44.75 1.30
C PRO A 417 -35.35 45.23 2.19
N VAL A 418 -36.55 45.40 1.61
CA VAL A 418 -37.73 45.93 2.33
C VAL A 418 -38.21 44.91 3.36
N LYS A 419 -38.27 43.62 2.98
CA LYS A 419 -38.70 42.55 3.89
C LYS A 419 -37.73 42.36 5.05
N VAL A 420 -36.43 42.42 4.78
CA VAL A 420 -35.40 42.25 5.81
C VAL A 420 -35.39 43.43 6.77
N LEU A 421 -35.34 44.67 6.27
CA LEU A 421 -35.25 45.87 7.11
C LEU A 421 -36.54 46.15 7.92
N ARG A 422 -37.67 45.53 7.57
CA ARG A 422 -38.90 45.59 8.40
C ARG A 422 -38.78 44.79 9.70
N HIS A 423 -37.85 43.85 9.78
CA HIS A 423 -37.69 42.90 10.88
C HIS A 423 -36.31 42.98 11.56
N VAL A 424 -35.50 43.98 11.19
CA VAL A 424 -34.24 44.38 11.82
C VAL A 424 -34.53 45.59 12.69
#